data_AF-A0A7X8VRV6-F1
#
_entry.id   AF-A0A7X8VRV6-F1
#
_cell.length_a   1.000
_cell.length_b   1.000
_cell.length_c   1.000
_cell.angle_alpha   90.00
_cell.angle_beta   90.00
_cell.angle_gamma   90.00
#
_symmetry.space_group_name_H-M   'P 1'
#
loop_
_entity.id
_entity.type
_entity.pdbx_description
1 polymer ?
#
loop_
_entity_poly.entity_id
_entity_poly.type
_entity_poly.pdbx_seq_one_letter_code
_entity_poly.pdbx_strand_id
1 'polypeptide(L)'
;IDQVGGLMLITADHGNADDMYEHHKDGSVQMENGRPKVKTAHSLNPVPCIIYDPRFQNDYQLKLREGLGISSVAASCLNLLGYEAPEDYDQSLIIPNL
;
A
#
# COMPACT_ATOMS: atom_id res chain seq x y z
N ILE A 1 -15.23 -4.23 11.17
CA ILE A 1 -15.50 -2.99 10.42
C ILE A 1 -16.98 -2.91 10.05
N ASP A 2 -17.55 -3.98 9.53
CA ASP A 2 -18.97 -4.06 9.12
C ASP A 2 -19.94 -3.75 10.26
N GLN A 3 -19.70 -4.35 11.43
CA GLN A 3 -20.53 -4.15 12.63
C GLN A 3 -20.60 -2.69 13.11
N VAL A 4 -19.59 -1.88 12.78
CA VAL A 4 -19.51 -0.47 13.17
C VAL A 4 -19.80 0.48 12.01
N GLY A 5 -20.14 -0.06 10.83
CA GLY A 5 -20.29 0.73 9.62
C GLY A 5 -19.02 1.52 9.32
N GLY A 6 -17.85 0.90 9.41
CA GLY A 6 -16.57 1.52 9.05
C GLY A 6 -16.18 1.26 7.60
N LEU A 7 -15.05 1.83 7.22
CA LEU A 7 -14.25 1.48 6.05
C LEU A 7 -12.84 1.08 6.53
N MET A 8 -12.16 0.22 5.79
CA MET A 8 -10.80 -0.20 6.12
C MET A 8 -9.85 0.10 4.95
N LEU A 9 -8.71 0.73 5.26
CA LEU A 9 -7.57 0.88 4.36
C LEU A 9 -6.43 0.00 4.89
N ILE A 10 -6.01 -0.99 4.10
CA ILE A 10 -4.91 -1.90 4.43
C ILE A 10 -3.71 -1.53 3.59
N THR A 11 -2.57 -1.30 4.23
CA THR A 11 -1.29 -1.05 3.57
C THR A 11 -0.13 -1.55 4.42
N ALA A 12 1.10 -1.33 3.96
CA ALA A 12 2.32 -1.57 4.71
C ALA A 12 3.26 -0.36 4.56
N ASP A 13 4.17 -0.19 5.51
CA ASP A 13 5.20 0.85 5.47
C ASP A 13 6.42 0.46 4.62
N HIS A 14 6.68 -0.85 4.49
CA HIS A 14 7.71 -1.40 3.62
C HIS A 14 7.49 -2.89 3.36
N GLY A 15 8.31 -3.47 2.46
CA GLY A 15 8.42 -4.91 2.28
C GLY A 15 9.44 -5.56 3.22
N ASN A 16 9.29 -6.85 3.46
CA ASN A 16 10.19 -7.71 4.22
C ASN A 16 9.87 -9.18 3.90
N ALA A 17 8.72 -9.67 4.40
CA ALA A 17 8.32 -11.09 4.30
C ALA A 17 8.13 -11.59 2.86
N ASP A 18 8.00 -10.68 1.90
CA ASP A 18 7.91 -10.91 0.47
C ASP A 18 9.25 -11.29 -0.19
N ASP A 19 10.39 -11.06 0.47
CA ASP A 19 11.72 -11.37 -0.05
C ASP A 19 12.68 -11.80 1.08
N MET A 20 12.74 -13.12 1.32
CA MET A 20 13.40 -13.70 2.48
C MET A 20 14.83 -14.22 2.22
N TYR A 21 15.33 -14.13 0.99
CA TYR A 21 16.66 -14.62 0.62
C TYR A 21 17.48 -13.55 -0.10
N GLU A 22 18.81 -13.63 0.01
CA GLU A 22 19.67 -12.74 -0.76
C GLU A 22 19.74 -13.19 -2.22
N HIS A 23 19.80 -12.23 -3.15
CA HIS A 23 19.89 -12.49 -4.59
C HIS A 23 21.20 -11.94 -5.18
N HIS A 24 21.72 -12.62 -6.20
CA HIS A 24 22.75 -12.07 -7.08
C HIS A 24 22.15 -11.01 -8.02
N LYS A 25 23.00 -10.26 -8.73
CA LYS A 25 22.55 -9.21 -9.67
C LYS A 25 21.71 -9.75 -10.83
N ASP A 26 21.85 -11.03 -11.16
CA ASP A 26 21.06 -11.72 -12.18
C ASP A 26 19.70 -12.25 -11.64
N GLY A 27 19.40 -12.00 -10.36
CA GLY A 27 18.17 -12.44 -9.70
C GLY A 27 18.22 -13.86 -9.12
N SER A 28 19.30 -14.62 -9.32
CA SER A 28 19.44 -15.95 -8.72
C SER A 28 19.63 -15.87 -7.20
N VAL A 29 19.10 -16.85 -6.45
CA VAL A 29 19.24 -16.90 -4.98
C VAL A 29 20.68 -17.24 -4.60
N GLN A 30 21.26 -16.45 -3.69
CA GLN A 30 22.59 -16.71 -3.14
C GLN A 30 22.55 -17.91 -2.19
N MET A 31 23.60 -18.73 -2.24
CA MET A 31 23.74 -19.91 -1.38
C MET A 31 24.87 -19.72 -0.36
N GLU A 32 24.64 -20.11 0.88
CA GLU A 32 25.61 -20.13 1.97
C GLU A 32 25.56 -21.50 2.65
N ASN A 33 26.69 -22.22 2.69
CA ASN A 33 26.79 -23.56 3.28
C ASN A 33 25.75 -24.56 2.74
N GLY A 34 25.43 -24.48 1.44
CA GLY A 34 24.47 -25.36 0.78
C GLY A 34 23.00 -25.04 1.06
N ARG A 35 22.69 -23.89 1.67
CA ARG A 35 21.32 -23.40 1.91
C ARG A 35 21.13 -22.00 1.32
N PRO A 36 19.90 -21.57 1.00
CA PRO A 36 19.62 -20.19 0.64
C PRO A 36 20.11 -19.23 1.74
N LYS A 37 20.85 -18.21 1.34
CA LYS A 37 21.34 -17.19 2.27
C LYS A 37 20.17 -16.32 2.70
N VAL A 38 19.94 -16.23 4.01
CA VAL A 38 18.80 -15.50 4.59
C VAL A 38 18.99 -13.99 4.42
N LYS A 39 17.93 -13.30 4.02
CA LYS A 39 17.86 -11.84 4.01
C LYS A 39 17.07 -11.34 5.22
N THR A 40 17.66 -10.44 6.00
CA THR A 40 17.02 -9.82 7.17
C THR A 40 16.67 -8.35 6.97
N ALA A 41 17.06 -7.78 5.82
CA ALA A 41 16.79 -6.41 5.44
C ALA A 41 15.45 -6.29 4.70
N HIS A 42 14.90 -5.07 4.64
CA HIS A 42 13.69 -4.78 3.88
C HIS A 42 13.87 -5.07 2.38
N SER A 43 12.74 -5.26 1.69
CA SER A 43 12.70 -5.32 0.22
C SER A 43 12.42 -3.93 -0.36
N LEU A 44 12.64 -3.81 -1.68
CA LEU A 44 12.25 -2.63 -2.46
C LEU A 44 10.94 -2.87 -3.22
N ASN A 45 10.22 -3.94 -2.88
CA ASN A 45 8.96 -4.27 -3.54
C ASN A 45 7.88 -3.27 -3.13
N PRO A 46 6.90 -3.01 -4.02
CA PRO A 46 5.77 -2.15 -3.70
C PRO A 46 4.93 -2.75 -2.56
N VAL A 47 4.31 -1.87 -1.77
CA VAL A 47 3.36 -2.24 -0.72
C VAL A 47 1.92 -2.18 -1.23
N PRO A 48 1.00 -3.01 -0.70
CA PRO A 48 -0.40 -2.94 -1.09
C PRO A 48 -1.06 -1.64 -0.61
N CYS A 49 -2.10 -1.20 -1.31
CA CYS A 49 -3.11 -0.30 -0.76
C CYS A 49 -4.47 -0.85 -1.14
N ILE A 50 -5.18 -1.41 -0.17
CA ILE A 50 -6.47 -2.08 -0.36
C ILE A 50 -7.51 -1.31 0.43
N ILE A 51 -8.57 -0.88 -0.26
CA ILE A 51 -9.74 -0.27 0.38
C ILE A 51 -10.85 -1.31 0.41
N TYR A 52 -11.35 -1.57 1.62
CA TYR A 52 -12.54 -2.35 1.86
C TYR A 52 -13.64 -1.44 2.39
N ASP A 53 -14.61 -1.17 1.52
CA ASP A 53 -15.75 -0.32 1.79
C ASP A 53 -17.06 -1.10 1.56
N PRO A 54 -17.65 -1.69 2.61
CA PRO A 54 -18.88 -2.47 2.49
C PRO A 54 -20.10 -1.59 2.22
N ARG A 55 -19.98 -0.26 2.30
CA ARG A 55 -21.08 0.69 2.09
C ARG A 55 -20.79 1.64 0.93
N PHE A 56 -19.96 1.20 -0.02
CA PHE A 56 -19.57 1.98 -1.18
C PHE A 56 -20.81 2.58 -1.89
N GLN A 57 -20.91 3.90 -1.91
CA GLN A 57 -22.04 4.66 -2.47
C GLN A 57 -21.71 5.28 -3.83
N ASN A 58 -20.64 4.82 -4.49
CA ASN A 58 -20.14 5.38 -5.75
C ASN A 58 -19.56 6.81 -5.60
N ASP A 59 -19.03 7.15 -4.42
CA ASP A 59 -18.43 8.47 -4.13
C ASP A 59 -17.01 8.65 -4.71
N TYR A 60 -16.37 7.55 -5.12
CA TYR A 60 -15.04 7.54 -5.75
C TYR A 60 -14.92 6.39 -6.74
N GLN A 61 -13.92 6.44 -7.62
CA GLN A 61 -13.67 5.39 -8.61
C GLN A 61 -13.12 4.12 -7.96
N LEU A 62 -13.51 2.95 -8.48
CA LEU A 62 -12.93 1.67 -8.06
C LEU A 62 -11.44 1.55 -8.41
N LYS A 63 -11.00 2.28 -9.44
CA LYS A 63 -9.57 2.35 -9.81
C LYS A 63 -8.88 3.43 -8.98
N LEU A 64 -7.83 3.05 -8.28
CA LEU A 64 -6.95 3.97 -7.56
C LEU A 64 -5.91 4.58 -8.49
N ARG A 65 -5.36 5.73 -8.10
CA ARG A 65 -4.19 6.32 -8.77
C ARG A 65 -2.98 5.40 -8.63
N GLU A 66 -2.21 5.29 -9.72
CA GLU A 66 -0.98 4.49 -9.78
C GLU A 66 0.26 5.40 -9.70
N GLY A 67 1.41 4.84 -9.33
CA GLY A 67 2.69 5.56 -9.30
C GLY A 67 2.91 6.48 -8.09
N LEU A 68 2.05 6.41 -7.08
CA LEU A 68 2.16 7.17 -5.85
C LEU A 68 2.85 6.38 -4.73
N GLY A 69 3.37 7.09 -3.72
CA GLY A 69 4.04 6.52 -2.55
C GLY A 69 3.18 6.51 -1.28
N ILE A 70 3.76 6.05 -0.18
CA ILE A 70 3.06 5.91 1.12
C ILE A 70 2.59 7.27 1.67
N SER A 71 3.24 8.38 1.30
CA SER A 71 2.81 9.73 1.67
C SER A 71 1.37 10.06 1.24
N SER A 72 0.91 9.50 0.12
CA SER A 72 -0.46 9.65 -0.38
C SER A 72 -1.54 8.97 0.51
N VAL A 73 -1.16 8.09 1.42
CA VAL A 73 -2.10 7.39 2.32
C VAL A 73 -2.80 8.39 3.25
N ALA A 74 -2.10 9.42 3.71
CA ALA A 74 -2.67 10.41 4.62
C ALA A 74 -3.83 11.20 3.97
N ALA A 75 -3.61 11.73 2.77
CA ALA A 75 -4.66 12.41 2.01
C ALA A 75 -5.83 11.47 1.67
N SER A 76 -5.53 10.21 1.36
CA SER A 76 -6.54 9.18 1.10
C SER A 76 -7.45 8.95 2.31
N CYS A 77 -6.88 8.81 3.51
CA CYS A 77 -7.64 8.67 4.75
C CYS A 77 -8.54 9.88 5.02
N LEU A 78 -8.04 11.11 4.83
CA LEU A 78 -8.83 12.32 5.02
C LEU A 78 -10.04 12.36 4.07
N ASN A 79 -9.83 12.08 2.79
CA ASN A 79 -10.92 12.07 1.82
C ASN A 79 -11.93 10.96 2.08
N LEU A 80 -11.49 9.76 2.46
CA LEU A 80 -12.37 8.65 2.85
C LEU A 80 -13.20 8.96 4.11
N LEU A 81 -12.70 9.84 4.99
CA LEU A 81 -13.42 10.36 6.15
C LEU A 81 -14.39 11.52 5.79
N GLY A 82 -14.40 11.98 4.53
CA GLY A 82 -15.23 13.09 4.07
C GLY A 82 -14.62 14.48 4.27
N TYR A 83 -13.31 14.56 4.52
CA TYR A 83 -12.59 15.83 4.63
C TYR A 83 -11.81 16.15 3.36
N GLU A 84 -11.60 17.44 3.11
CA GLU A 84 -10.61 17.89 2.13
C GLU A 84 -9.20 17.69 2.70
N ALA A 85 -8.30 17.14 1.88
CA ALA A 85 -6.91 17.00 2.25
C ALA A 85 -6.20 18.37 2.12
N PRO A 86 -5.24 18.70 3.00
CA PRO A 86 -4.44 19.91 2.87
C PRO A 86 -3.73 20.00 1.51
N GLU A 87 -3.56 21.22 1.00
CA GLU A 87 -2.95 21.47 -0.32
C GLU A 87 -1.49 21.01 -0.40
N ASP A 88 -0.78 21.00 0.74
CA ASP A 88 0.63 20.60 0.84
C ASP A 88 0.84 19.09 1.01
N TYR A 89 -0.23 18.30 1.03
CA TYR A 89 -0.13 16.84 1.10
C TYR A 89 0.03 16.25 -0.30
N ASP A 90 0.74 15.13 -0.38
CA ASP A 90 0.77 14.34 -1.60
C ASP A 90 -0.65 13.88 -1.98
N GLN A 91 -0.90 13.83 -3.28
CA GLN A 91 -2.22 13.55 -3.83
C GLN A 91 -2.80 12.24 -3.28
N SER A 92 -4.10 12.27 -2.95
CA SER A 92 -4.87 11.10 -2.55
C SER A 92 -4.89 9.99 -3.60
N LEU A 93 -4.85 8.74 -3.15
CA LEU A 93 -4.93 7.54 -4.00
C LEU A 93 -6.34 7.37 -4.59
N ILE A 94 -7.38 7.86 -3.89
CA ILE A 94 -8.76 7.78 -4.38
C ILE A 94 -9.03 8.90 -5.39
N ILE A 95 -9.92 8.61 -6.34
CA ILE A 95 -10.37 9.56 -7.35
C ILE A 95 -11.85 9.81 -7.08
N PRO A 96 -12.23 10.99 -6.51
CA PRO A 96 -13.62 11.30 -6.25
C PRO A 96 -14.45 11.29 -7.54
N ASN A 97 -15.69 10.79 -7.45
CA ASN A 97 -16.67 10.99 -8.50
C ASN A 97 -17.35 12.34 -8.25
N LEU A 98 -17.19 13.27 -9.19
CA LEU A 98 -17.85 14.57 -9.19
C LEU A 98 -19.35 14.44 -9.43
#